data_AF-A0A8K0JWB0-F1
#
_entry.id   AF-A0A8K0JWB0-F1
#
_cell.length_a   1.000
_cell.length_b   1.000
_cell.length_c   1.000
_cell.angle_alpha   90.00
_cell.angle_beta   90.00
_cell.angle_gamma   90.00
#
_symmetry.space_group_name_H-M   'P 1'
#
loop_
_entity.id
_entity.type
_entity.pdbx_description
1 polymer ?
#
loop_
_entity_poly.entity_id
_entity_poly.type
_entity_poly.pdbx_seq_one_letter_code
_entity_poly.pdbx_strand_id
1 'polypeptide(L)'
;MLSPKTGRLCYNLSTCAVPWGIMELYNNMAKETGWPENVGILAIELIFPSRYVDQEELEVFDGVSAGKYTIGLGQSKMGFCTDREDINSLCLSVVSRLLER
;
A
#
# COMPACT_ATOMS: atom_id res chain seq x y z
N MET A 1 -15.72 -19.38 11.85
CA MET A 1 -15.30 -18.19 11.07
C MET A 1 -14.76 -17.18 12.08
N LEU A 2 -13.47 -16.85 12.05
CA LEU A 2 -12.88 -15.87 12.98
C LEU A 2 -13.42 -14.47 12.64
N SER A 3 -13.77 -13.67 13.66
CA SER A 3 -14.15 -12.27 13.43
C SER A 3 -12.91 -11.49 12.95
N PRO A 4 -12.98 -10.79 11.79
CA PRO A 4 -11.83 -10.09 11.21
C PRO A 4 -11.23 -9.01 12.12
N LYS A 5 -11.97 -8.54 13.14
CA LYS A 5 -11.55 -7.44 14.01
C LYS A 5 -10.83 -7.85 15.29
N THR A 6 -10.91 -9.11 15.73
CA THR A 6 -10.46 -9.49 17.08
C THR A 6 -9.67 -10.80 17.18
N GLY A 7 -9.56 -11.58 16.11
CA GLY A 7 -8.78 -12.83 16.12
C GLY A 7 -9.27 -13.91 17.12
N ARG A 8 -10.42 -13.72 17.76
CA ARG A 8 -11.00 -14.66 18.73
C ARG A 8 -12.01 -15.59 18.06
N LEU A 9 -12.04 -16.85 18.48
CA LEU A 9 -12.99 -17.87 18.00
C LEU A 9 -14.43 -17.40 18.24
N CYS A 10 -15.19 -17.22 17.16
CA CYS A 10 -16.63 -16.98 17.24
C CYS A 10 -17.34 -18.30 17.60
N TYR A 11 -17.70 -18.44 18.87
CA TYR A 11 -18.70 -19.43 19.27
C TYR A 11 -20.08 -18.90 18.82
N ASN A 12 -20.81 -19.70 18.03
CA ASN A 12 -22.07 -19.35 17.36
C ASN A 12 -23.01 -18.46 18.21
N LEU A 13 -23.32 -17.26 17.72
CA LEU A 13 -24.21 -16.29 18.37
C LEU A 13 -25.66 -16.33 17.88
N SER A 14 -26.07 -17.38 17.17
CA SER A 14 -27.41 -17.45 16.57
C SER A 14 -28.54 -17.88 17.53
N THR A 15 -28.26 -18.19 18.80
CA THR A 15 -29.29 -18.67 19.76
C THR A 15 -29.52 -17.80 20.98
N CYS A 16 -28.73 -16.74 21.20
CA CYS A 16 -28.90 -15.88 22.36
C CYS A 16 -29.60 -14.59 21.92
N ALA A 17 -30.92 -14.51 22.14
CA ALA A 17 -31.66 -13.26 22.08
C ALA A 17 -31.12 -12.33 23.19
N VAL A 18 -29.99 -11.67 22.91
CA VAL A 18 -29.43 -10.64 23.80
C VAL A 18 -30.39 -9.44 23.76
N PRO A 19 -30.93 -9.02 24.91
CA PRO A 19 -31.73 -7.80 25.02
C PRO A 19 -30.99 -6.64 24.36
N TRP A 20 -31.70 -5.77 23.61
CA TRP A 20 -31.11 -4.67 22.83
C TRP A 20 -30.08 -3.83 23.60
N GLY A 21 -30.32 -3.59 24.90
CA GLY A 21 -29.37 -2.86 25.76
C GLY A 21 -28.03 -3.56 25.99
N ILE A 22 -27.94 -4.90 25.90
CA ILE A 22 -26.69 -5.65 26.05
C ILE A 22 -25.85 -5.58 24.76
N MET A 23 -26.48 -5.58 23.58
CA MET A 23 -25.76 -5.41 22.31
C MET A 23 -25.20 -3.99 22.17
N GLU A 24 -25.94 -2.98 22.66
CA GLU A 24 -25.51 -1.58 22.71
C GLU A 24 -24.34 -1.37 23.68
N LEU A 25 -24.36 -2.04 24.84
CA LEU A 25 -23.22 -2.09 25.77
C LEU A 25 -21.99 -2.81 25.17
N TYR A 26 -22.18 -3.88 24.39
CA TYR A 26 -21.07 -4.57 23.73
C TYR A 26 -20.42 -3.71 22.64
N ASN A 27 -21.23 -2.97 21.87
CA ASN A 27 -20.73 -1.99 20.91
C ASN A 27 -20.03 -0.81 21.60
N ASN A 28 -20.56 -0.31 22.73
CA ASN A 28 -19.90 0.75 23.50
C ASN A 28 -18.58 0.28 24.13
N MET A 29 -18.51 -0.95 24.67
CA MET A 29 -17.25 -1.55 25.14
C MET A 29 -16.25 -1.81 24.01
N ALA A 30 -16.72 -2.20 22.82
CA ALA A 30 -15.87 -2.32 21.64
C ALA A 30 -15.36 -0.95 21.17
N LYS A 31 -16.16 0.10 21.31
CA LYS A 31 -15.78 1.50 21.03
C LYS A 31 -14.79 2.06 22.05
N GLU A 32 -14.78 1.51 23.27
CA GLU A 32 -13.78 1.80 24.31
C GLU A 32 -12.48 0.99 24.16
N THR A 33 -12.39 0.06 23.20
CA THR A 33 -11.07 -0.30 22.71
C THR A 33 -10.53 0.97 22.06
N GLY A 34 -9.51 1.62 22.64
CA GLY A 34 -8.98 2.91 22.21
C GLY A 34 -8.38 2.94 20.78
N TRP A 35 -8.76 1.99 19.95
CA TRP A 35 -8.44 1.90 18.54
C TRP A 35 -9.34 2.85 17.74
N PRO A 36 -8.75 3.78 16.97
CA PRO A 36 -9.52 4.72 16.17
C PRO A 36 -10.32 4.00 15.07
N GLU A 37 -11.52 4.52 14.78
CA GLU A 37 -12.35 4.05 13.67
C GLU A 37 -11.82 4.60 12.32
N ASN A 38 -12.03 3.87 11.23
CA ASN A 38 -11.72 4.29 9.85
C ASN A 38 -10.24 4.59 9.57
N VAL A 39 -9.33 3.85 10.20
CA VAL A 39 -7.90 3.89 9.88
C VAL A 39 -7.65 3.32 8.48
N GLY A 40 -6.99 4.11 7.63
CA GLY A 40 -6.63 3.73 6.27
C GLY A 40 -5.74 4.78 5.62
N ILE A 41 -5.36 4.54 4.37
CA ILE A 41 -4.59 5.50 3.58
C ILE A 41 -5.54 6.59 3.08
N LEU A 42 -5.30 7.83 3.50
CA LEU A 42 -6.13 8.99 3.13
C LEU A 42 -5.63 9.67 1.85
N ALA A 43 -4.33 9.64 1.62
CA ALA A 43 -3.69 10.23 0.45
C ALA A 43 -2.42 9.44 0.09
N ILE A 44 -2.08 9.44 -1.21
CA ILE A 44 -0.86 8.84 -1.75
C ILE A 44 -0.31 9.82 -2.78
N GLU A 45 0.99 10.09 -2.69
CA GLU A 45 1.75 10.84 -3.69
C GLU A 45 2.90 9.95 -4.16
N LEU A 46 3.22 10.04 -5.46
CA LEU A 46 4.23 9.22 -6.10
C LEU A 46 5.30 10.12 -6.71
N ILE A 47 6.56 9.74 -6.52
CA ILE A 47 7.67 10.36 -7.24
C ILE A 47 8.54 9.29 -7.89
N PHE A 48 8.95 9.56 -9.11
CA PHE A 48 9.89 8.75 -9.88
C PHE A 48 11.09 9.62 -10.27
N PRO A 49 12.29 9.03 -10.40
CA PRO A 49 13.47 9.74 -10.89
C PRO A 49 13.21 10.37 -12.26
N SER A 50 13.93 11.44 -12.56
CA SER A 50 13.74 12.22 -13.79
C SER A 50 14.22 11.53 -15.08
N ARG A 51 15.02 10.47 -14.96
CA ARG A 51 15.64 9.75 -16.09
C ARG A 51 15.21 8.30 -16.13
N TYR A 52 15.12 7.77 -17.34
CA TYR A 52 14.84 6.36 -17.59
C TYR A 52 15.70 5.83 -18.74
N VAL A 53 15.85 4.52 -18.79
CA VAL A 53 16.39 3.78 -19.93
C VAL A 53 15.27 2.94 -20.56
N ASP A 54 15.24 2.87 -21.89
CA ASP A 54 14.31 2.01 -22.60
C ASP A 54 14.80 0.57 -22.61
N GLN A 55 13.89 -0.38 -22.32
CA GLN A 55 14.27 -1.78 -22.17
C GLN A 55 14.63 -2.45 -23.49
N GLU A 56 14.08 -2.00 -24.62
CA GLU A 56 14.49 -2.52 -25.95
C GLU A 56 15.94 -2.12 -26.26
N GLU A 57 16.32 -0.88 -25.96
CA GLU A 57 17.71 -0.41 -26.12
C GLU A 57 18.66 -1.14 -25.18
N LEU A 58 18.21 -1.43 -23.94
CA LEU A 58 19.01 -2.18 -22.97
C LEU A 58 19.21 -3.64 -23.42
N GLU A 59 18.22 -4.26 -24.05
CA GLU A 59 18.36 -5.61 -24.63
C GLU A 59 19.45 -5.64 -25.72
N VAL A 60 19.46 -4.64 -26.60
CA VAL A 60 20.48 -4.49 -27.64
C VAL A 60 21.86 -4.26 -27.03
N PHE A 61 21.95 -3.40 -26.01
CA PHE A 61 23.20 -3.09 -25.33
C PHE A 61 23.80 -4.31 -24.63
N ASP A 62 22.98 -5.11 -23.95
CA ASP A 62 23.40 -6.33 -23.26
C ASP A 62 23.64 -7.51 -24.21
N GLY A 63 23.28 -7.39 -25.49
CA GLY A 63 23.38 -8.45 -26.49
C GLY A 63 22.47 -9.65 -26.20
N VAL A 64 21.35 -9.41 -25.52
CA VAL A 64 20.36 -10.46 -25.21
C VAL A 64 19.33 -10.59 -26.33
N SER A 65 18.59 -11.70 -26.33
CA SER A 65 17.49 -11.90 -27.27
C SER A 65 16.42 -10.82 -27.12
N ALA A 66 15.95 -10.29 -28.24
CA ALA A 66 14.80 -9.38 -28.26
C ALA A 66 13.60 -10.00 -27.52
N GLY A 67 12.93 -9.22 -26.69
CA GLY A 67 11.79 -9.68 -25.91
C GLY A 67 12.14 -10.20 -24.52
N LYS A 68 13.42 -10.33 -24.13
CA LYS A 68 13.78 -10.87 -22.81
C LYS A 68 13.29 -9.98 -21.66
N TYR A 69 13.53 -8.68 -21.74
CA TYR A 69 13.14 -7.69 -20.73
C TYR A 69 11.73 -7.17 -20.99
N THR A 70 11.36 -6.97 -22.26
CA THR A 70 10.03 -6.45 -22.63
C THR A 70 8.93 -7.47 -22.47
N ILE A 71 9.07 -8.68 -23.04
CA ILE A 71 8.04 -9.73 -23.00
C ILE A 71 8.28 -10.67 -21.82
N GLY A 72 9.52 -11.09 -21.61
CA GLY A 72 9.89 -12.04 -20.56
C GLY A 72 9.70 -11.46 -19.16
N LEU A 73 10.19 -10.24 -18.91
CA LEU A 73 10.02 -9.55 -17.62
C LEU A 73 8.83 -8.58 -17.59
N GLY A 74 8.21 -8.27 -18.73
CA GLY A 74 7.09 -7.33 -18.79
C GLY A 74 7.49 -5.87 -18.52
N GLN A 75 8.76 -5.50 -18.73
CA GLN A 75 9.28 -4.17 -18.43
C GLN A 75 9.43 -3.34 -19.71
N SER A 76 8.86 -2.14 -19.75
CA SER A 76 9.04 -1.23 -20.88
C SER A 76 10.17 -0.22 -20.65
N LYS A 77 10.28 0.32 -19.43
CA LYS A 77 11.23 1.37 -19.06
C LYS A 77 11.71 1.17 -17.64
N MET A 78 12.95 1.56 -17.36
CA MET A 78 13.54 1.52 -16.03
C MET A 78 14.02 2.91 -15.63
N GLY A 79 13.41 3.48 -14.58
CA GLY A 79 13.85 4.75 -13.99
C GLY A 79 15.14 4.56 -13.19
N PHE A 80 16.03 5.55 -13.23
CA PHE A 80 17.27 5.53 -12.45
C PHE A 80 17.63 6.92 -11.95
N CYS A 81 18.31 6.98 -10.81
CA CYS A 81 18.78 8.23 -10.22
C CYS A 81 20.14 8.63 -10.81
N THR A 82 20.36 9.92 -11.02
CA THR A 82 21.71 10.45 -11.25
C THR A 82 22.35 10.83 -9.92
N ASP A 83 23.59 11.31 -9.95
CA ASP A 83 24.33 11.92 -8.85
C ASP A 83 23.59 13.03 -8.07
N ARG A 84 22.49 13.57 -8.61
CA ARG A 84 21.68 14.64 -7.98
C ARG A 84 20.44 14.12 -7.26
N GLU A 85 20.10 12.86 -7.43
CA GLU A 85 18.94 12.22 -6.82
C GLU A 85 19.42 11.14 -5.87
N ASP A 86 19.08 11.28 -4.58
CA ASP A 86 19.38 10.30 -3.55
C ASP A 86 18.13 9.98 -2.75
N ILE A 87 18.24 9.07 -1.78
CA ILE A 87 17.10 8.65 -0.97
C ILE A 87 16.46 9.82 -0.20
N ASN A 88 17.26 10.77 0.27
CA ASN A 88 16.76 11.87 1.06
C ASN A 88 16.04 12.89 0.17
N SER A 89 16.59 13.21 -0.99
CA SER A 89 15.98 14.16 -1.91
C SER A 89 14.67 13.65 -2.48
N LEU A 90 14.57 12.34 -2.77
CA LEU A 90 13.30 11.71 -3.20
C LEU A 90 12.26 11.73 -2.08
N CYS A 91 12.62 11.34 -0.85
CA CYS A 91 11.73 11.34 0.31
C CYS A 91 11.22 12.75 0.65
N LEU A 92 12.12 13.74 0.67
CA LEU A 92 11.73 15.12 0.95
C LEU A 92 10.83 15.67 -0.16
N SER A 93 11.09 15.33 -1.43
CA SER A 93 10.28 15.78 -2.55
C SER A 93 8.87 15.19 -2.52
N VAL A 94 8.72 13.89 -2.24
CA VAL A 94 7.38 13.27 -2.16
C VAL A 94 6.60 13.76 -0.95
N VAL A 95 7.25 13.96 0.20
CA VAL A 95 6.60 14.49 1.40
C VAL A 95 6.18 15.94 1.21
N SER A 96 7.04 16.80 0.63
CA SER A 96 6.67 18.20 0.35
C SER A 96 5.45 18.27 -0.57
N ARG A 97 5.45 17.49 -1.66
CA ARG A 97 4.31 17.42 -2.60
C ARG A 97 3.04 16.89 -1.95
N LEU A 98 3.15 15.87 -1.09
CA LEU A 98 1.99 15.31 -0.40
C LEU A 98 1.36 16.30 0.59
N LEU A 99 2.16 17.17 1.22
CA LEU A 99 1.67 18.16 2.19
C LEU A 99 1.16 19.45 1.54
N GLU A 100 1.69 19.83 0.37
CA GLU A 100 1.28 21.02 -0.38
C GLU A 100 -0.03 20.82 -1.16
N ARG A 101 -0.37 19.57 -1.49
CA ARG A 101 -1.60 19.20 -2.22
C ARG A 101 -2.76 18.92 -1.28
#